data_AF-A0A968N1X7-F1
#
_entry.id   AF-A0A968N1X7-F1
#
_cell.length_a   1.000
_cell.length_b   1.000
_cell.length_c   1.000
_cell.angle_alpha   90.00
_cell.angle_beta   90.00
_cell.angle_gamma   90.00
#
_symmetry.space_group_name_H-M   'P 1'
#
loop_
_entity.id
_entity.type
_entity.pdbx_description
1 polymer ?
#
loop_
_entity_poly.entity_id
_entity_poly.type
_entity_poly.pdbx_seq_one_letter_code
_entity_poly.pdbx_strand_id
1 'polypeptide(L)' 'MPQLRSRLIKQAARVRVSVRRVLVELAAFCPAAAALRQIARKLMALPQLALH' A
#
# COMPACT_ATOMS: atom_id res chain seq x y z
N MET A 1 20.34 -8.10 -13.95
CA MET A 1 19.92 -6.68 -13.93
C MET A 1 19.46 -6.24 -12.52
N PRO A 2 20.38 -6.06 -11.55
CA PRO A 2 20.03 -5.75 -10.15
C PRO A 2 19.37 -4.38 -9.95
N GLN A 3 19.65 -3.41 -10.83
CA GLN A 3 19.15 -2.03 -10.73
C GLN A 3 17.65 -1.91 -11.05
N LEU A 4 17.15 -2.71 -12.01
CA LEU A 4 15.72 -2.74 -12.37
C LEU A 4 14.87 -3.30 -11.23
N ARG A 5 15.33 -4.40 -10.62
CA ARG A 5 14.65 -5.03 -9.47
C ARG A 5 14.57 -4.08 -8.27
N SER A 6 15.66 -3.39 -7.95
CA SER A 6 15.67 -2.38 -6.88
C SER A 6 14.69 -1.22 -7.16
N ARG A 7 14.65 -0.72 -8.41
CA ARG A 7 13.69 0.33 -8.81
C ARG A 7 12.24 -0.16 -8.70
N LEU A 8 11.94 -1.38 -9.15
CA LEU A 8 10.60 -1.95 -9.07
C LEU A 8 10.14 -2.14 -7.61
N ILE A 9 11.00 -2.68 -6.74
CA ILE A 9 10.71 -2.82 -5.31
C ILE A 9 10.45 -1.45 -4.67
N LYS A 10 11.29 -0.45 -4.96
CA LYS A 10 11.12 0.92 -4.45
C LYS A 10 9.81 1.56 -4.93
N GLN A 11 9.46 1.40 -6.20
CA GLN A 11 8.21 1.92 -6.74
C GLN A 11 6.99 1.22 -6.14
N ALA A 12 7.02 -0.11 -6.02
CA ALA A 12 5.97 -0.88 -5.38
C ALA A 12 5.76 -0.46 -3.91
N ALA A 13 6.85 -0.25 -3.16
CA ALA A 13 6.79 0.27 -1.80
C ALA A 13 6.18 1.69 -1.74
N ARG A 14 6.56 2.57 -2.68
CA ARG A 14 6.04 3.94 -2.77
C ARG A 14 4.54 3.98 -3.07
N VAL A 15 4.08 3.16 -4.01
CA VAL A 15 2.66 3.00 -4.34
C VAL A 15 1.89 2.52 -3.11
N ARG A 16 2.40 1.52 -2.38
CA ARG A 16 1.77 0.98 -1.18
C ARG A 16 1.59 2.04 -0.08
N VAL A 17 2.59 2.89 0.13
CA VAL A 17 2.52 4.01 1.09
C VAL A 17 1.52 5.07 0.64
N SER A 18 1.52 5.43 -0.64
CA SER A 18 0.58 6.39 -1.22
C SER A 18 -0.87 5.94 -1.06
N VAL A 19 -1.17 4.70 -1.45
CA VAL A 19 -2.52 4.12 -1.34
C VAL A 19 -2.98 4.07 0.12
N ARG A 20 -2.11 3.69 1.07
CA ARG A 20 -2.44 3.72 2.49
C ARG A 20 -2.83 5.13 2.94
N ARG A 21 -2.06 6.14 2.55
CA ARG A 21 -2.31 7.53 2.96
C ARG A 21 -3.67 7.99 2.46
N VAL A 22 -3.97 7.77 1.19
CA VAL A 22 -5.27 8.11 0.58
C VAL A 22 -6.43 7.41 1.29
N LEU A 23 -6.30 6.12 1.60
CA LEU A 23 -7.36 5.37 2.29
C LEU A 23 -7.58 5.86 3.72
N VAL A 24 -6.52 6.28 4.43
CA VAL A 24 -6.62 6.83 5.79
C VAL A 24 -7.25 8.23 5.76
N GLU A 25 -6.83 9.08 4.81
CA GLU A 25 -7.42 10.41 4.63
C GLU A 25 -8.90 10.30 4.25
N LEU A 26 -9.26 9.43 3.31
CA LEU A 26 -10.67 9.16 2.96
C LEU A 26 -11.48 8.62 4.14
N ALA A 27 -10.88 7.76 4.98
CA ALA A 27 -11.55 7.24 6.16
C ALA A 27 -11.79 8.31 7.25
N ALA A 28 -11.15 9.47 7.19
CA ALA A 28 -11.43 10.59 8.10
C ALA A 28 -12.73 11.32 7.73
N PHE A 29 -13.16 11.26 6.47
CA PHE A 29 -14.31 12.00 5.95
C PHE A 29 -15.49 11.10 5.51
N CYS A 30 -15.34 9.77 5.57
CA CYS A 30 -16.31 8.81 5.03
C CYS A 30 -16.96 7.95 6.13
N PRO A 31 -18.29 7.76 6.13
CA PRO A 31 -18.98 6.82 7.04
C PRO A 31 -18.55 5.35 6.86
N ALA A 32 -17.95 4.99 5.73
CA ALA A 32 -17.37 3.67 5.45
C ALA A 32 -15.92 3.51 5.98
N ALA A 33 -15.48 4.35 6.92
CA ALA A 33 -14.14 4.35 7.49
C ALA A 33 -13.65 2.97 7.95
N ALA A 34 -14.53 2.14 8.51
CA ALA A 34 -14.20 0.78 8.94
C ALA A 34 -13.77 -0.12 7.77
N ALA A 35 -14.52 -0.08 6.66
CA ALA A 35 -14.20 -0.82 5.43
C ALA A 35 -12.89 -0.32 4.81
N LEU A 36 -12.70 1.00 4.73
CA LEU A 36 -11.46 1.61 4.22
C LEU A 36 -10.23 1.24 5.06
N ARG A 37 -10.35 1.26 6.39
CA ARG A 37 -9.29 0.79 7.32
C ARG A 37 -9.01 -0.70 7.16
N GLN A 38 -10.04 -1.52 6.87
CA GLN A 38 -9.86 -2.95 6.63
C GLN A 38 -9.12 -3.21 5.30
N ILE A 39 -9.45 -2.47 4.23
CA ILE A 39 -8.74 -2.52 2.95
C ILE A 39 -7.28 -2.10 3.13
N ALA A 40 -7.03 -0.98 3.81
CA ALA A 40 -5.68 -0.51 4.10
C ALA A 40 -4.84 -1.54 4.88
N ARG A 41 -5.45 -2.21 5.88
CA ARG A 41 -4.79 -3.30 6.63
C ARG A 41 -4.47 -4.51 5.76
N LYS A 42 -5.41 -4.95 4.91
CA LYS A 42 -5.19 -6.06 3.96
C LYS A 42 -4.05 -5.75 2.97
N LEU A 43 -4.00 -4.52 2.46
CA LEU A 43 -2.92 -4.03 1.59
C LEU A 43 -1.55 -4.00 2.28
N MET A 44 -1.50 -3.79 3.59
CA MET A 44 -0.26 -3.84 4.38
C MET A 44 0.20 -5.28 4.68
N ALA A 45 -0.76 -6.18 4.90
CA ALA A 45 -0.53 -7.60 5.20
C ALA A 45 -0.12 -8.42 3.97
N LEU A 46 -0.39 -7.91 2.77
CA LEU A 46 0.17 -8.49 1.55
C LEU A 46 1.70 -8.54 1.70
N PRO A 47 2.32 -9.75 1.58
CA PRO A 47 3.76 -9.88 1.66
C PRO A 47 4.36 -8.91 0.65
N GLN A 48 5.37 -8.16 1.08
CA GLN A 48 6.20 -7.42 0.14
C GLN A 48 6.55 -8.41 -0.96
N LEU A 49 6.32 -8.06 -2.24
CA LEU A 49 6.67 -8.92 -3.36
C LEU A 49 8.10 -9.42 -3.15
N ALA A 50 8.22 -10.60 -2.54
CA ALA A 50 9.45 -11.34 -2.42
C ALA A 50 9.58 -12.00 -3.78
N LEU A 51 9.85 -11.17 -4.78
CA LEU A 51 10.54 -11.61 -5.97
C LEU A 51 11.87 -12.10 -5.41
N HIS A 52 11.97 -13.41 -5.16
CA HIS A 52 13.23 -14.13 -5.02
C HIS A 52 13.81 -14.31 -6.43
#